data_AF-A0A365P024-F1
#
_entry.id   AF-A0A365P024-F1
#
_cell.length_a   1.000
_cell.length_b   1.000
_cell.length_c   1.000
_cell.angle_alpha   90.00
_cell.angle_beta   90.00
_cell.angle_gamma   90.00
#
_symmetry.space_group_name_H-M   'P 1'
#
loop_
_entity.id
_entity.type
_entity.pdbx_description
1 polymer ?
#
loop_
_entity_poly.entity_id
_entity_poly.type
_entity_poly.pdbx_seq_one_letter_code
_entity_poly.pdbx_strand_id
1 'polypeptide(L)'
;MKKIIFLLSTFIIVACSSSKSNDTQKPKITSENYYEYFVNALPGNKLTTAWVNKYEVAQILEEEMKNAGFEWISTFRLIKISDEEYVNAICFSEKSKVGFLYEGSHAMPDEKRRSLKSMYKENTGNDYAEKVVSLDSEAKFIKIKDVPSNFFILKEDPYWYQYTEKPQNEKTLVDKQTILKILRSDIKIVIASFKK
;
A
#
# COMPACT_ATOMS: atom_id res chain seq x y z
N MET A 1 -57.16 -8.99 68.31
CA MET A 1 -57.90 -8.60 67.08
C MET A 1 -57.43 -7.24 66.60
N LYS A 2 -57.20 -7.09 65.29
CA LYS A 2 -56.75 -5.87 64.54
C LYS A 2 -55.25 -5.57 64.67
N LYS A 3 -54.49 -5.23 63.63
CA LYS A 3 -54.68 -5.14 62.17
C LYS A 3 -53.25 -5.21 61.58
N ILE A 4 -53.00 -6.12 60.64
CA ILE A 4 -51.77 -6.12 59.83
C ILE A 4 -51.94 -5.05 58.76
N ILE A 5 -51.03 -4.08 58.71
CA ILE A 5 -50.93 -3.10 57.63
C ILE A 5 -49.79 -3.57 56.73
N PHE A 6 -50.15 -4.08 55.56
CA PHE A 6 -49.21 -4.36 54.48
C PHE A 6 -48.93 -3.04 53.75
N LEU A 7 -47.71 -2.51 53.86
CA LEU A 7 -47.22 -1.47 52.95
C LEU A 7 -46.55 -2.18 51.76
N LEU A 8 -47.25 -2.19 50.61
CA LEU A 8 -46.63 -2.46 49.32
C LEU A 8 -45.93 -1.18 48.85
N SER A 9 -44.61 -1.17 48.90
CA SER A 9 -43.78 -0.18 48.21
C SER A 9 -43.49 -0.67 46.79
N THR A 10 -44.22 -0.15 45.81
CA THR A 10 -44.02 -0.43 44.39
C THR A 10 -42.76 0.30 43.90
N PHE A 11 -41.68 -0.44 43.67
CA PHE A 11 -40.47 0.06 43.02
C PHE A 11 -40.72 0.12 41.51
N ILE A 12 -40.97 1.31 40.97
CA ILE A 12 -41.02 1.54 39.51
C ILE A 12 -39.58 1.62 39.03
N ILE A 13 -39.06 0.52 38.47
CA ILE A 13 -37.80 0.53 37.73
C ILE A 13 -38.10 1.18 36.37
N VAL A 14 -37.80 2.47 36.24
CA VAL A 14 -37.72 3.13 34.93
C VAL A 14 -36.48 2.56 34.24
N ALA A 15 -36.69 1.54 33.40
CA ALA A 15 -35.69 1.09 32.47
C ALA A 15 -35.48 2.20 31.43
N CYS A 16 -34.50 3.06 31.67
CA CYS A 16 -33.93 3.90 30.62
C CYS A 16 -33.27 2.95 29.61
N SER A 17 -34.03 2.60 28.58
CA SER A 17 -33.50 1.98 27.36
C SER A 17 -32.52 2.95 26.73
N SER A 18 -31.24 2.85 27.10
CA SER A 18 -30.16 3.49 26.37
C SER A 18 -30.14 2.87 24.97
N SER A 19 -30.79 3.53 24.02
CA SER A 19 -30.62 3.26 22.61
C SER A 19 -29.14 3.50 22.29
N LYS A 20 -28.35 2.42 22.27
CA LYS A 20 -27.03 2.45 21.64
C LYS A 20 -27.29 2.80 20.18
N SER A 21 -27.04 4.05 19.82
CA SER A 21 -26.90 4.43 18.42
C SER A 21 -25.76 3.58 17.88
N ASN A 22 -26.08 2.60 17.03
CA ASN A 22 -25.12 1.95 16.16
C ASN A 22 -24.70 2.99 15.13
N ASP A 23 -23.88 3.95 15.55
CA ASP A 23 -23.14 4.79 14.64
C ASP A 23 -22.21 3.83 13.89
N THR A 24 -22.65 3.47 12.70
CA THR A 24 -21.97 2.47 11.87
C THR A 24 -20.73 3.17 11.35
N GLN A 25 -19.68 3.22 12.18
CA GLN A 25 -18.40 3.79 11.80
C GLN A 25 -17.98 3.15 10.49
N LYS A 26 -17.87 3.97 9.43
CA LYS A 26 -17.40 3.48 8.13
C LYS A 26 -16.05 2.78 8.37
N PRO A 27 -15.89 1.51 7.95
CA PRO A 27 -14.67 0.77 8.20
C PRO A 27 -13.47 1.53 7.62
N LYS A 28 -12.38 1.58 8.40
CA LYS A 28 -11.13 2.21 7.98
C LYS A 28 -10.60 1.49 6.73
N ILE A 29 -10.21 2.27 5.72
CA ILE A 29 -9.56 1.75 4.52
C ILE A 29 -8.10 1.40 4.87
N THR A 30 -7.69 0.19 4.51
CA THR A 30 -6.42 -0.46 4.89
C THR A 30 -5.81 -1.16 3.68
N SER A 31 -4.57 -1.62 3.85
CA SER A 31 -3.86 -2.47 2.91
C SER A 31 -4.68 -3.70 2.48
N GLU A 32 -5.44 -4.27 3.41
CA GLU A 32 -6.17 -5.52 3.24
C GLU A 32 -7.54 -5.34 2.59
N ASN A 33 -8.11 -4.13 2.51
CA ASN A 33 -9.50 -3.97 2.05
C ASN A 33 -9.72 -2.83 1.05
N TYR A 34 -8.70 -2.03 0.70
CA TYR A 34 -8.92 -0.84 -0.14
C TYR A 34 -9.51 -1.14 -1.54
N TYR A 35 -9.28 -2.32 -2.09
CA TYR A 35 -9.86 -2.75 -3.37
C TYR A 35 -11.39 -2.85 -3.33
N GLU A 36 -11.99 -3.08 -2.15
CA GLU A 36 -13.46 -3.09 -1.96
C GLU A 36 -14.08 -1.70 -2.15
N TYR A 37 -13.26 -0.66 -2.02
CA TYR A 37 -13.66 0.75 -2.13
C TYR A 37 -13.40 1.31 -3.53
N PHE A 38 -12.84 0.51 -4.45
CA PHE A 38 -12.68 0.87 -5.85
C PHE A 38 -13.99 0.70 -6.61
N VAL A 39 -14.40 1.73 -7.34
CA VAL A 39 -15.65 1.71 -8.13
C VAL A 39 -15.37 1.91 -9.61
N ASN A 40 -16.12 1.20 -10.47
CA ASN A 40 -15.97 1.30 -11.92
C ASN A 40 -16.57 2.59 -12.50
N ALA A 41 -17.64 3.10 -11.87
CA ALA A 41 -18.33 4.30 -12.31
C ALA A 41 -19.04 4.96 -11.13
N LEU A 42 -19.25 6.27 -11.26
CA LEU A 42 -20.04 7.08 -10.34
C LEU A 42 -21.13 7.81 -11.13
N PRO A 43 -22.41 7.48 -10.93
CA PRO A 43 -23.50 8.13 -11.65
C PRO A 43 -23.44 9.65 -11.51
N GLY A 44 -23.56 10.36 -12.64
CA GLY A 44 -23.58 11.83 -12.68
C GLY A 44 -22.23 12.53 -12.43
N ASN A 45 -21.14 11.77 -12.27
CA ASN A 45 -19.81 12.30 -11.98
C ASN A 45 -18.73 11.67 -12.85
N LYS A 46 -17.79 12.49 -13.33
CA LYS A 46 -16.56 11.99 -13.95
C LYS A 46 -15.68 11.41 -12.84
N LEU A 47 -15.33 10.14 -13.01
CA LEU A 47 -14.40 9.43 -12.13
C LEU A 47 -13.05 9.35 -12.82
N THR A 48 -12.00 9.72 -12.11
CA THR A 48 -10.63 9.53 -12.56
C THR A 48 -9.92 8.55 -11.63
N THR A 49 -9.23 7.61 -12.24
CA THR A 49 -8.43 6.59 -11.57
C THR A 49 -6.97 6.87 -11.91
N ALA A 50 -6.11 6.91 -10.90
CA ALA A 50 -4.68 7.19 -11.03
C ALA A 50 -3.89 6.34 -10.03
N TRP A 51 -2.58 6.34 -10.14
CA TRP A 51 -1.68 5.60 -9.24
C TRP A 51 -0.63 6.52 -8.63
N VAL A 52 -0.07 6.11 -7.50
CA VAL A 52 1.03 6.84 -6.88
C VAL A 52 2.24 6.76 -7.80
N ASN A 53 2.74 7.91 -8.25
CA ASN A 53 3.82 7.91 -9.22
C ASN A 53 5.16 7.51 -8.57
N LYS A 54 6.07 6.96 -9.39
CA LYS A 54 7.38 6.47 -8.92
C LYS A 54 8.24 7.52 -8.19
N TYR A 55 8.08 8.82 -8.48
CA TYR A 55 8.86 9.86 -7.80
C TYR A 55 8.34 10.13 -6.39
N GLU A 56 7.01 10.13 -6.19
CA GLU A 56 6.40 10.19 -4.86
C GLU A 56 6.76 8.96 -4.03
N VAL A 57 6.76 7.78 -4.66
CA VAL A 57 7.22 6.54 -4.03
C VAL A 57 8.67 6.66 -3.56
N ALA A 58 9.57 7.14 -4.42
CA ALA A 58 10.99 7.30 -4.07
C ALA A 58 11.20 8.26 -2.88
N GLN A 59 10.47 9.38 -2.84
CA GLN A 59 10.50 10.32 -1.72
C GLN A 59 10.05 9.67 -0.41
N ILE A 60 8.94 8.93 -0.44
CA ILE A 60 8.43 8.22 0.74
C ILE A 60 9.43 7.16 1.22
N LEU A 61 9.99 6.37 0.31
CA LEU A 61 10.99 5.36 0.66
C LEU A 61 12.20 6.00 1.33
N GLU A 62 12.73 7.09 0.76
CA GLU A 62 13.87 7.81 1.32
C GLU A 62 13.57 8.33 2.73
N GLU A 63 12.41 8.97 2.94
CA GLU A 63 11.97 9.46 4.25
C GLU A 63 11.86 8.32 5.27
N GLU A 64 11.14 7.24 4.93
CA GLU A 64 10.90 6.16 5.89
C GLU A 64 12.18 5.36 6.20
N MET A 65 13.09 5.19 5.23
CA MET A 65 14.40 4.59 5.47
C MET A 65 15.26 5.46 6.40
N LYS A 66 15.28 6.79 6.19
CA LYS A 66 15.98 7.71 7.10
C LYS A 66 15.38 7.67 8.51
N ASN A 67 14.05 7.68 8.62
CA ASN A 67 13.35 7.59 9.90
C ASN A 67 13.67 6.29 10.65
N ALA A 68 13.92 5.20 9.92
CA ALA A 68 14.32 3.91 10.49
C ALA A 68 15.80 3.81 10.88
N GLY A 69 16.60 4.85 10.56
CA GLY A 69 18.02 4.96 10.89
C GLY A 69 18.95 4.36 9.84
N PHE A 70 18.49 4.12 8.61
CA PHE A 70 19.40 3.75 7.53
C PHE A 70 20.20 4.97 7.05
N GLU A 71 21.43 4.72 6.62
CA GLU A 71 22.37 5.76 6.20
C GLU A 71 22.77 5.59 4.74
N TRP A 72 23.30 6.67 4.18
CA TRP A 72 23.74 6.77 2.78
C TRP A 72 22.62 6.32 1.82
N ILE A 73 21.47 6.96 1.99
CA ILE A 73 20.29 6.69 1.18
C ILE A 73 20.42 7.40 -0.16
N SER A 74 20.30 6.64 -1.23
CA SER A 74 20.31 7.13 -2.60
C SER A 74 19.07 6.62 -3.34
N THR A 75 18.40 7.50 -4.09
CA THR A 75 17.28 7.15 -4.98
C THR A 75 17.75 6.99 -6.42
N PHE A 76 17.07 6.14 -7.20
CA PHE A 76 17.34 5.91 -8.62
C PHE A 76 18.81 5.59 -8.89
N ARG A 77 19.27 4.45 -8.37
CA ARG A 77 20.66 3.98 -8.51
C ARG A 77 20.72 2.65 -9.22
N LEU A 78 21.70 2.53 -10.11
CA LEU A 78 22.13 1.27 -10.67
C LEU A 78 22.96 0.53 -9.62
N ILE A 79 22.51 -0.66 -9.21
CA ILE A 79 23.23 -1.52 -8.28
C ILE A 79 23.69 -2.76 -9.02
N LYS A 80 25.01 -2.98 -9.05
CA LYS A 80 25.62 -4.19 -9.59
C LYS A 80 25.41 -5.34 -8.59
N ILE A 81 24.81 -6.44 -9.06
CA ILE A 81 24.59 -7.67 -8.28
C ILE A 81 25.71 -8.68 -8.56
N SER A 82 26.07 -8.84 -9.83
CA SER A 82 27.15 -9.70 -10.32
C SER A 82 27.81 -9.04 -11.53
N ASP A 83 28.80 -9.70 -12.16
CA ASP A 83 29.48 -9.14 -13.35
C ASP A 83 28.54 -8.88 -14.53
N GLU A 84 27.46 -9.64 -14.63
CA GLU A 84 26.50 -9.52 -15.73
C GLU A 84 25.11 -9.03 -15.32
N GLU A 85 24.83 -8.91 -14.02
CA GLU A 85 23.53 -8.55 -13.48
C GLU A 85 23.58 -7.26 -12.67
N TYR A 86 22.60 -6.40 -12.92
CA TYR A 86 22.35 -5.18 -12.17
C TYR A 86 20.87 -4.92 -12.05
N VAL A 87 20.51 -4.10 -11.08
CA VAL A 87 19.13 -3.65 -10.83
C VAL A 87 19.10 -2.13 -10.72
N ASN A 88 17.99 -1.53 -11.14
CA ASN A 88 17.71 -0.14 -10.85
C ASN A 88 16.90 -0.04 -9.55
N ALA A 89 17.59 0.32 -8.46
CA ALA A 89 16.98 0.55 -7.17
C ALA A 89 16.29 1.92 -7.15
N ILE A 90 15.01 1.93 -6.78
CA ILE A 90 14.27 3.17 -6.55
C ILE A 90 14.74 3.88 -5.28
N CYS A 91 15.17 3.11 -4.27
CA CYS A 91 15.78 3.61 -3.04
C CYS A 91 16.73 2.55 -2.47
N PHE A 92 17.94 2.93 -2.04
CA PHE A 92 18.95 2.00 -1.54
C PHE A 92 19.76 2.62 -0.41
N SER A 93 20.03 1.85 0.65
CA SER A 93 21.00 2.20 1.69
C SER A 93 22.35 1.60 1.35
N GLU A 94 23.33 2.46 1.08
CA GLU A 94 24.69 2.01 0.78
C GLU A 94 25.40 1.48 2.03
N LYS A 95 25.01 1.88 3.23
CA LYS A 95 25.60 1.37 4.48
C LYS A 95 25.14 -0.06 4.77
N SER A 96 23.84 -0.31 4.80
CA SER A 96 23.28 -1.64 5.12
C SER A 96 23.12 -2.55 3.91
N LYS A 97 23.38 -2.03 2.70
CA LYS A 97 23.26 -2.77 1.42
C LYS A 97 21.86 -3.34 1.19
N VAL A 98 20.82 -2.63 1.62
CA VAL A 98 19.41 -3.02 1.41
C VAL A 98 18.69 -1.97 0.58
N GLY A 99 17.66 -2.38 -0.15
CA GLY A 99 16.88 -1.41 -0.90
C GLY A 99 15.59 -1.94 -1.51
N PHE A 100 15.02 -1.07 -2.32
CA PHE A 100 13.75 -1.27 -3.00
C PHE A 100 13.97 -1.19 -4.49
N LEU A 101 13.36 -2.12 -5.22
CA LEU A 101 13.15 -2.07 -6.66
C LEU A 101 11.73 -1.57 -6.93
N TYR A 102 11.49 -1.02 -8.10
CA TYR A 102 10.16 -0.55 -8.51
C TYR A 102 9.67 -1.33 -9.71
N GLU A 103 8.48 -1.90 -9.60
CA GLU A 103 7.80 -2.59 -10.68
C GLU A 103 6.60 -1.78 -11.15
N GLY A 104 6.78 -1.07 -12.27
CA GLY A 104 5.73 -0.29 -12.92
C GLY A 104 4.85 -1.18 -13.79
N SER A 105 3.74 -1.63 -13.23
CA SER A 105 2.67 -2.29 -13.96
C SER A 105 1.39 -1.45 -13.84
N HIS A 106 0.64 -1.34 -14.93
CA HIS A 106 -0.57 -0.51 -15.01
C HIS A 106 -1.85 -1.34 -14.99
N ALA A 107 -1.85 -2.41 -14.21
CA ALA A 107 -3.07 -3.19 -14.05
C ALA A 107 -3.91 -2.66 -12.88
N MET A 108 -5.22 -2.83 -12.98
CA MET A 108 -6.13 -2.41 -11.91
C MET A 108 -5.83 -3.17 -10.60
N PRO A 109 -6.10 -2.54 -9.44
CA PRO A 109 -5.98 -3.16 -8.12
C PRO A 109 -6.68 -4.52 -8.03
N ASP A 110 -5.96 -5.51 -7.54
CA ASP A 110 -6.48 -6.86 -7.26
C ASP A 110 -5.76 -7.39 -6.01
N GLU A 111 -6.53 -7.91 -5.06
CA GLU A 111 -6.05 -8.50 -3.80
C GLU A 111 -4.97 -9.55 -4.06
N LYS A 112 -5.17 -10.40 -5.10
CA LYS A 112 -4.24 -11.49 -5.41
C LYS A 112 -2.87 -10.96 -5.79
N ARG A 113 -2.83 -9.87 -6.57
CA ARG A 113 -1.59 -9.24 -7.05
C ARG A 113 -0.74 -8.68 -5.92
N ARG A 114 -1.35 -8.26 -4.81
CA ARG A 114 -0.63 -7.73 -3.65
C ARG A 114 0.37 -8.75 -3.07
N SER A 115 -0.08 -10.01 -2.99
CA SER A 115 0.67 -11.12 -2.39
C SER A 115 1.84 -11.63 -3.24
N LEU A 116 1.87 -11.30 -4.53
CA LEU A 116 2.92 -11.73 -5.44
C LEU A 116 4.26 -11.06 -5.10
N LYS A 117 5.37 -11.78 -5.23
CA LYS A 117 6.71 -11.17 -5.09
C LYS A 117 6.99 -10.18 -6.23
N SER A 118 6.62 -10.56 -7.45
CA SER A 118 6.83 -9.82 -8.71
C SER A 118 5.74 -10.20 -9.70
N MET A 119 5.25 -9.25 -10.50
CA MET A 119 4.28 -9.53 -11.57
C MET A 119 4.96 -10.20 -12.77
N TYR A 120 6.26 -10.03 -12.94
CA TYR A 120 7.04 -10.70 -13.98
C TYR A 120 7.22 -12.20 -13.73
N LYS A 121 7.15 -12.65 -12.48
CA LYS A 121 7.47 -14.03 -12.10
C LYS A 121 6.53 -15.05 -12.76
N GLU A 122 5.23 -14.76 -12.76
CA GLU A 122 4.22 -15.66 -13.33
C GLU A 122 4.43 -15.89 -14.84
N ASN A 123 4.78 -14.84 -15.57
CA ASN A 123 4.87 -14.88 -17.03
C ASN A 123 6.27 -15.25 -17.55
N THR A 124 7.33 -14.97 -16.78
CA THR A 124 8.71 -15.08 -17.28
C THR A 124 9.59 -16.03 -16.47
N GLY A 125 9.15 -16.44 -15.27
CA GLY A 125 9.99 -17.17 -14.32
C GLY A 125 11.05 -16.31 -13.62
N ASN A 126 11.11 -15.01 -13.90
CA ASN A 126 12.08 -14.08 -13.31
C ASN A 126 11.41 -13.09 -12.37
N ASP A 127 12.08 -12.76 -11.28
CA ASP A 127 11.64 -11.71 -10.34
C ASP A 127 11.84 -10.30 -10.93
N TYR A 128 12.88 -10.12 -11.75
CA TYR A 128 13.24 -8.85 -12.35
C TYR A 128 13.66 -9.01 -13.80
N ALA A 129 13.23 -8.09 -14.64
CA ALA A 129 13.71 -7.98 -16.01
C ALA A 129 13.80 -6.51 -16.43
N GLU A 130 14.88 -6.15 -17.11
CA GLU A 130 15.07 -4.81 -17.64
C GLU A 130 15.73 -4.83 -19.00
N LYS A 131 15.23 -4.01 -19.92
CA LYS A 131 15.87 -3.78 -21.22
C LYS A 131 16.87 -2.66 -21.08
N VAL A 132 18.12 -2.93 -21.41
CA VAL A 132 19.16 -1.92 -21.53
C VAL A 132 19.54 -1.76 -22.99
N VAL A 133 19.56 -0.50 -23.41
CA VAL A 133 19.83 -0.09 -24.78
C VAL A 133 21.11 0.73 -24.74
N SER A 134 22.11 0.31 -25.50
CA SER A 134 23.32 1.08 -25.74
C SER A 134 23.09 2.13 -26.82
N LEU A 135 23.97 3.14 -26.89
CA LEU A 135 23.82 4.25 -27.83
C LEU A 135 23.95 3.83 -29.30
N ASP A 136 24.59 2.70 -29.57
CA ASP A 136 24.69 2.05 -30.87
C ASP A 136 23.49 1.15 -31.21
N SER A 137 22.42 1.21 -30.42
CA SER A 137 21.16 0.46 -30.59
C SER A 137 21.24 -1.04 -30.33
N GLU A 138 22.34 -1.55 -29.76
CA GLU A 138 22.32 -2.91 -29.21
C GLU A 138 21.42 -2.96 -27.96
N ALA A 139 20.64 -4.03 -27.83
CA ALA A 139 19.73 -4.22 -26.71
C ALA A 139 20.04 -5.52 -25.98
N LYS A 140 20.30 -5.41 -24.68
CA LYS A 140 20.42 -6.56 -23.78
C LYS A 140 19.24 -6.57 -22.81
N PHE A 141 18.71 -7.75 -22.55
CA PHE A 141 17.76 -7.94 -21.46
C PHE A 141 18.52 -8.52 -20.26
N ILE A 142 18.53 -7.78 -19.16
CA ILE A 142 18.93 -8.31 -17.86
C ILE A 142 17.73 -9.04 -17.30
N LYS A 143 17.91 -10.29 -16.88
CA LYS A 143 16.88 -11.11 -16.27
C LYS A 143 17.46 -11.73 -15.02
N ILE A 144 16.84 -11.47 -13.87
CA ILE A 144 17.28 -12.03 -12.60
C ILE A 144 16.18 -12.96 -12.14
N LYS A 145 16.49 -14.26 -12.10
CA LYS A 145 15.53 -15.28 -11.72
C LYS A 145 14.99 -15.02 -10.32
N ASP A 146 15.90 -14.83 -9.36
CA ASP A 146 15.58 -14.60 -7.96
C ASP A 146 16.35 -13.37 -7.45
N VAL A 147 15.61 -12.29 -7.18
CA VAL A 147 16.23 -11.06 -6.67
C VAL A 147 16.77 -11.31 -5.26
N PRO A 148 18.00 -10.84 -4.94
CA PRO A 148 18.60 -11.01 -3.62
C PRO A 148 17.70 -10.51 -2.48
N SER A 149 17.72 -11.20 -1.34
CA SER A 149 16.78 -10.97 -0.22
C SER A 149 16.94 -9.62 0.49
N ASN A 150 18.06 -8.94 0.28
CA ASN A 150 18.30 -7.56 0.71
C ASN A 150 17.60 -6.53 -0.19
N PHE A 151 16.94 -6.95 -1.27
CA PHE A 151 16.07 -6.13 -2.09
C PHE A 151 14.61 -6.54 -1.95
N PHE A 152 13.73 -5.54 -1.89
CA PHE A 152 12.29 -5.73 -1.96
C PHE A 152 11.72 -5.12 -3.24
N ILE A 153 10.82 -5.83 -3.92
CA ILE A 153 10.16 -5.34 -5.13
C ILE A 153 8.86 -4.65 -4.73
N LEU A 154 8.83 -3.33 -4.87
CA LEU A 154 7.62 -2.53 -4.68
C LEU A 154 6.85 -2.44 -5.99
N LYS A 155 5.66 -3.04 -6.00
CA LYS A 155 4.76 -3.08 -7.16
C LYS A 155 3.88 -1.83 -7.19
N GLU A 156 3.62 -1.27 -8.36
CA GLU A 156 2.71 -0.12 -8.55
C GLU A 156 1.23 -0.51 -8.41
N ASP A 157 0.85 -1.71 -8.88
CA ASP A 157 -0.52 -2.25 -8.92
C ASP A 157 -1.33 -2.10 -7.61
N PRO A 158 -0.73 -2.21 -6.40
CA PRO A 158 -1.49 -2.04 -5.17
C PRO A 158 -1.79 -0.59 -4.78
N TYR A 159 -1.23 0.42 -5.46
CA TYR A 159 -1.24 1.80 -5.01
C TYR A 159 -2.00 2.75 -5.96
N TRP A 160 -3.23 2.38 -6.26
CA TRP A 160 -4.15 3.22 -7.02
C TRP A 160 -5.09 4.02 -6.12
N TYR A 161 -5.54 5.16 -6.63
CA TYR A 161 -6.55 6.01 -6.02
C TYR A 161 -7.54 6.52 -7.05
N GLN A 162 -8.68 7.00 -6.55
CA GLN A 162 -9.76 7.56 -7.35
C GLN A 162 -10.10 8.96 -6.85
N TYR A 163 -10.47 9.83 -7.79
CA TYR A 163 -10.96 11.17 -7.46
C TYR A 163 -12.03 11.61 -8.46
N THR A 164 -12.82 12.58 -8.03
CA THR A 164 -13.86 13.21 -8.83
C THR A 164 -13.87 14.72 -8.56
N GLU A 165 -14.35 15.50 -9.52
CA GLU A 165 -14.39 16.95 -9.44
C GLU A 165 -15.52 17.47 -8.53
N LYS A 166 -16.53 16.64 -8.22
CA LYS A 166 -17.67 17.04 -7.38
C LYS A 166 -17.62 16.36 -6.00
N PRO A 167 -17.88 17.11 -4.91
CA PRO A 167 -17.99 16.52 -3.56
C PRO A 167 -19.01 15.39 -3.53
N GLN A 168 -18.69 14.28 -2.86
CA GLN A 168 -19.60 13.15 -2.69
C GLN A 168 -20.19 13.13 -1.29
N ASN A 169 -21.51 12.88 -1.22
CA ASN A 169 -22.22 12.78 0.06
C ASN A 169 -22.24 11.35 0.64
N GLU A 170 -21.99 10.30 -0.15
CA GLU A 170 -22.37 8.94 0.28
C GLU A 170 -21.24 7.88 0.22
N LYS A 171 -20.39 7.85 -0.83
CA LYS A 171 -19.35 6.82 -0.99
C LYS A 171 -17.95 7.33 -0.64
N THR A 172 -17.27 6.59 0.24
CA THR A 172 -15.85 6.82 0.54
C THR A 172 -15.02 6.19 -0.58
N LEU A 173 -14.44 7.01 -1.45
CA LEU A 173 -13.46 6.56 -2.44
C LEU A 173 -12.09 6.36 -1.78
N VAL A 174 -11.25 5.53 -2.39
CA VAL A 174 -9.82 5.48 -2.05
C VAL A 174 -9.16 6.74 -2.62
N ASP A 175 -9.06 7.80 -1.83
CA ASP A 175 -8.39 9.02 -2.26
C ASP A 175 -6.86 8.89 -2.20
N LYS A 176 -6.16 9.89 -2.76
CA LYS A 176 -4.70 9.92 -2.79
C LYS A 176 -4.09 9.85 -1.38
N GLN A 177 -4.68 10.54 -0.39
CA GLN A 177 -4.14 10.56 0.97
C GLN A 177 -4.26 9.20 1.65
N THR A 178 -5.34 8.49 1.39
CA THR A 178 -5.60 7.14 1.90
C THR A 178 -4.57 6.17 1.33
N ILE A 179 -4.36 6.18 0.00
CA ILE A 179 -3.40 5.26 -0.61
C ILE A 179 -1.95 5.55 -0.21
N LEU A 180 -1.59 6.83 0.00
CA LEU A 180 -0.26 7.20 0.49
C LEU A 180 -0.02 6.71 1.94
N LYS A 181 -1.06 6.72 2.79
CA LYS A 181 -0.97 6.16 4.15
C LYS A 181 -0.79 4.65 4.13
N ILE A 182 -1.51 3.96 3.23
CA ILE A 182 -1.35 2.51 2.99
C ILE A 182 0.09 2.22 2.56
N LEU A 183 0.57 2.88 1.50
CA LEU A 183 1.93 2.75 0.99
C LEU A 183 3.01 2.95 2.08
N ARG A 184 2.90 4.01 2.89
CA ARG A 184 3.82 4.26 4.01
C ARG A 184 3.79 3.14 5.05
N SER A 185 2.60 2.62 5.37
CA SER A 185 2.45 1.51 6.31
C SER A 185 3.14 0.26 5.78
N ASP A 186 2.92 -0.08 4.52
CA ASP A 186 3.53 -1.26 3.89
C ASP A 186 5.05 -1.13 3.82
N ILE A 187 5.56 0.04 3.43
CA ILE A 187 7.01 0.34 3.40
C ILE A 187 7.64 0.15 4.78
N LYS A 188 7.00 0.62 5.85
CA LYS A 188 7.50 0.45 7.22
C LYS A 188 7.59 -1.01 7.62
N ILE A 189 6.60 -1.83 7.26
CA ILE A 189 6.61 -3.27 7.51
C ILE A 189 7.80 -3.93 6.80
N VAL A 190 8.04 -3.59 5.53
CA VAL A 190 9.18 -4.12 4.78
C VAL A 190 10.51 -3.66 5.37
N ILE A 191 10.64 -2.37 5.69
CA ILE A 191 11.83 -1.80 6.34
C ILE A 191 12.17 -2.55 7.63
N ALA A 192 11.18 -2.88 8.45
CA ALA A 192 11.37 -3.64 9.68
C ALA A 192 11.87 -5.07 9.46
N SER A 193 11.68 -5.64 8.26
CA SER A 193 12.17 -6.97 7.90
C SER A 193 13.64 -6.99 7.47
N PHE A 194 14.21 -5.84 7.11
CA PHE A 194 15.63 -5.75 6.78
C PHE A 194 16.49 -5.91 8.03
N LYS A 195 17.52 -6.75 7.94
CA LYS A 195 18.57 -6.81 8.95
C LYS A 195 19.36 -5.51 8.88
N LYS A 196 19.46 -4.80 10.00
CA LYS A 196 20.22 -3.55 10.12
C LYS A 196 21.72 -3.80 10.00
#